data_AF-L8WR07-F1
#
_entry.id   AF-L8WR07-F1
#
_cell.length_a   1.000
_cell.length_b   1.000
_cell.length_c   1.000
_cell.angle_alpha   90.00
_cell.angle_beta   90.00
_cell.angle_gamma   90.00
#
_symmetry.space_group_name_H-M   'P 1'
#
loop_
_entity.id
_entity.type
_entity.pdbx_description
1 polymer ?
#
loop_
_entity_poly.entity_id
_entity_poly.type
_entity_poly.pdbx_seq_one_letter_code
_entity_poly.pdbx_strand_id
1 'polypeptide(L)'
;MNKGVPLQCIELCDDDFMRATNKYGQSERKYPEKDSIYFKFQGPPETIKRSAEVAKSIAEKHGGTGFSLAASEQEAADLWADRKNAHYSGLALRPGAKGWATDVW
;
A
#
# COMPACT_ATOMS: atom_id res chain seq x y z
N MET A 1 -18.99 -13.36 14.99
CA MET A 1 -17.62 -13.58 15.52
C MET A 1 -16.66 -12.78 14.66
N ASN A 2 -15.97 -11.79 15.22
CA ASN A 2 -15.06 -10.92 14.47
C ASN A 2 -13.79 -11.69 14.11
N LYS A 3 -13.39 -11.67 12.83
CA LYS A 3 -12.11 -12.24 12.36
C LYS A 3 -11.04 -11.16 12.47
N GLY A 4 -10.53 -10.93 13.68
CA GLY A 4 -9.44 -9.97 13.90
C GLY A 4 -8.16 -10.44 13.18
N VAL A 5 -7.49 -9.51 12.50
CA VAL A 5 -6.22 -9.73 11.83
C VAL A 5 -5.19 -8.79 12.45
N PRO A 6 -4.07 -9.28 13.00
CA PRO A 6 -3.01 -8.41 13.49
C PRO A 6 -2.39 -7.64 12.31
N LEU A 7 -2.56 -6.32 12.35
CA LEU A 7 -2.07 -5.39 11.34
C LEU A 7 -1.30 -4.28 12.06
N GLN A 8 -0.17 -3.89 11.49
CA GLN A 8 0.56 -2.71 11.94
C GLN A 8 -0.04 -1.45 11.33
N CYS A 9 -0.38 -1.50 10.04
CA CYS A 9 -0.95 -0.37 9.32
C CYS A 9 -1.81 -0.83 8.14
N ILE A 10 -2.79 -0.02 7.78
CA ILE A 10 -3.58 -0.12 6.56
C ILE A 10 -3.69 1.27 5.94
N GLU A 11 -3.43 1.38 4.64
CA GLU A 11 -3.38 2.65 3.93
C GLU A 11 -4.23 2.56 2.67
N LEU A 12 -5.14 3.52 2.49
CA LEU A 12 -5.89 3.69 1.24
C LEU A 12 -5.15 4.67 0.33
N CYS A 13 -4.95 4.27 -0.92
CA CYS A 13 -4.32 5.07 -1.97
C CYS A 13 -5.28 5.16 -3.14
N ASP A 14 -5.67 6.37 -3.55
CA ASP A 14 -6.53 6.57 -4.71
C ASP A 14 -5.77 6.38 -6.04
N ASP A 15 -6.50 6.37 -7.14
CA ASP A 15 -5.94 6.24 -8.48
C ASP A 15 -4.90 7.32 -8.84
N ASP A 16 -5.11 8.57 -8.42
CA ASP A 16 -4.18 9.68 -8.60
C ASP A 16 -2.85 9.45 -7.86
N PHE A 17 -2.92 8.92 -6.64
CA PHE A 17 -1.76 8.48 -5.88
C PHE A 17 -0.99 7.38 -6.60
N MET A 18 -1.69 6.38 -7.11
CA MET A 18 -1.07 5.27 -7.84
C MET A 18 -0.41 5.75 -9.14
N ARG A 19 -1.07 6.66 -9.87
CA ARG A 19 -0.52 7.31 -11.07
C ARG A 19 0.73 8.13 -10.76
N ALA A 20 0.71 8.91 -9.68
CA ALA A 20 1.87 9.69 -9.25
C ALA A 20 3.06 8.78 -8.90
N THR A 21 2.80 7.71 -8.14
CA THR A 21 3.80 6.70 -7.78
C THR A 21 4.39 6.03 -9.02
N ASN A 22 3.56 5.64 -9.99
CA ASN A 22 4.05 5.05 -11.24
C ASN A 22 4.93 6.00 -12.06
N LYS A 23 4.62 7.30 -12.08
CA LYS A 23 5.28 8.27 -12.95
C LYS A 23 6.54 8.89 -12.33
N TYR A 24 6.52 9.13 -11.02
CA TYR A 24 7.55 9.87 -10.30
C TYR A 24 8.12 9.12 -9.08
N GLY A 25 7.60 7.93 -8.78
CA GLY A 25 8.12 7.08 -7.71
C GLY A 25 9.50 6.53 -8.04
N GLN A 26 10.20 6.07 -7.01
CA GLN A 26 11.56 5.54 -7.11
C GLN A 26 11.60 4.07 -7.54
N SER A 27 10.47 3.36 -7.42
CA SER A 27 10.39 1.93 -7.73
C SER A 27 10.20 1.67 -9.22
N GLU A 28 10.84 0.59 -9.68
CA GLU A 28 10.63 0.04 -11.02
C GLU A 28 9.27 -0.66 -11.14
N ARG A 29 8.67 -1.05 -10.00
CA ARG A 29 7.35 -1.68 -9.96
C ARG A 29 6.29 -0.71 -10.49
N LYS A 30 5.43 -1.23 -11.36
CA LYS A 30 4.23 -0.52 -11.82
C LYS A 30 3.00 -1.16 -11.21
N TYR A 31 2.13 -0.29 -10.72
CA TYR A 31 0.87 -0.65 -10.09
C TYR A 31 -0.29 -0.34 -11.03
N PRO A 32 -1.44 -1.02 -10.90
CA PRO A 32 -2.67 -0.56 -11.50
C PRO A 32 -3.02 0.86 -11.01
N GLU A 33 -3.34 1.77 -11.92
CA GLU A 33 -3.83 3.12 -11.59
C GLU A 33 -5.31 3.04 -11.18
N LYS A 34 -5.56 2.47 -10.00
CA LYS A 34 -6.87 2.28 -9.38
C LYS A 34 -6.73 2.39 -7.87
N ASP A 35 -7.83 2.71 -7.19
CA ASP A 35 -7.90 2.67 -5.74
C ASP A 35 -7.35 1.35 -5.19
N SER A 36 -6.36 1.48 -4.31
CA SER A 36 -5.53 0.40 -3.82
C SER A 36 -5.36 0.50 -2.31
N ILE A 37 -5.26 -0.64 -1.65
CA ILE A 37 -5.06 -0.71 -0.20
C ILE A 37 -3.72 -1.39 0.07
N TYR A 38 -2.86 -0.73 0.83
CA TYR A 38 -1.61 -1.30 1.32
C TYR A 38 -1.84 -1.88 2.71
N PHE A 39 -1.35 -3.09 2.93
CA PHE A 39 -1.39 -3.77 4.22
C PHE A 39 0.03 -3.95 4.75
N LYS A 40 0.27 -3.48 5.97
CA LYS A 40 1.51 -3.75 6.70
C LYS A 40 1.23 -4.75 7.82
N PHE A 41 1.59 -6.00 7.59
CA PHE A 41 1.48 -7.07 8.58
C PHE A 41 2.68 -7.07 9.52
N GLN A 42 2.48 -7.50 10.77
CA GLN A 42 3.54 -7.63 11.76
C GLN A 42 3.37 -8.93 12.55
N GLY A 43 4.49 -9.58 12.86
CA GLY A 43 4.54 -10.80 13.67
C GLY A 43 5.39 -11.88 13.02
N PRO A 44 5.38 -13.09 13.61
CA PRO A 44 6.06 -14.25 13.03
C PRO A 44 5.52 -14.61 11.63
N PRO A 45 6.30 -15.30 10.77
CA PRO A 45 5.92 -15.62 9.40
C PRO A 45 4.57 -16.35 9.27
N GLU A 46 4.26 -17.28 10.18
CA GLU A 46 2.99 -18.00 10.21
C GLU A 46 1.79 -17.08 10.52
N THR A 47 2.01 -16.07 11.35
CA THR A 47 1.01 -15.06 11.69
C THR A 47 0.78 -14.13 10.52
N ILE A 48 1.85 -13.67 9.86
CA ILE A 48 1.77 -12.83 8.65
C ILE A 48 1.01 -13.58 7.55
N LYS A 49 1.38 -14.84 7.28
CA LYS A 49 0.74 -15.66 6.25
C LYS A 49 -0.76 -15.81 6.49
N ARG A 50 -1.15 -16.22 7.70
CA ARG A 50 -2.58 -16.35 8.08
C ARG A 50 -3.31 -15.01 7.96
N SER A 51 -2.67 -13.92 8.38
CA SER A 51 -3.25 -12.58 8.35
C SER A 51 -3.50 -12.11 6.91
N ALA A 52 -2.53 -12.33 6.03
CA ALA A 52 -2.64 -12.03 4.62
C ALA A 52 -3.73 -12.88 3.93
N GLU A 53 -3.85 -14.17 4.27
CA GLU A 53 -4.92 -15.03 3.75
C GLU A 53 -6.31 -14.53 4.14
N VAL A 54 -6.49 -14.11 5.40
CA VAL A 54 -7.76 -13.53 5.86
C VAL A 54 -8.05 -12.20 5.16
N ALA A 55 -7.06 -11.31 5.08
CA ALA A 55 -7.20 -10.02 4.40
C ALA A 55 -7.55 -10.20 2.91
N LYS A 56 -6.87 -11.13 2.22
CA LYS A 56 -7.15 -11.49 0.83
C LYS A 56 -8.58 -11.99 0.66
N SER A 57 -9.01 -12.94 1.48
CA SER A 57 -10.38 -13.48 1.41
C SER A 57 -11.45 -12.40 1.61
N ILE A 58 -11.20 -11.45 2.51
CA ILE A 58 -12.10 -10.30 2.71
C ILE A 58 -12.08 -9.38 1.48
N ALA A 59 -10.89 -9.01 0.99
CA ALA A 59 -10.76 -8.14 -0.19
C ALA A 59 -11.50 -8.74 -1.40
N GLU A 60 -11.27 -10.01 -1.72
CA GLU A 60 -11.92 -10.71 -2.84
C GLU A 60 -13.45 -10.76 -2.67
N LYS A 61 -13.95 -11.01 -1.46
CA LYS A 61 -15.40 -10.99 -1.17
C LYS A 61 -16.05 -9.64 -1.48
N HIS A 62 -15.30 -8.55 -1.31
CA HIS A 62 -15.77 -7.20 -1.54
C HIS A 62 -15.36 -6.64 -2.91
N GLY A 63 -14.93 -7.49 -3.85
CA GLY A 63 -14.61 -7.10 -5.23
C GLY A 63 -13.19 -6.54 -5.41
N GLY A 64 -12.34 -6.63 -4.39
CA GLY A 64 -10.92 -6.32 -4.49
C GLY A 64 -10.19 -7.30 -5.42
N THR A 65 -9.24 -6.78 -6.20
CA THR A 65 -8.48 -7.55 -7.18
C THR A 65 -6.99 -7.30 -7.04
N GLY A 66 -6.15 -8.21 -7.56
CA GLY A 66 -4.71 -7.98 -7.63
C GLY A 66 -3.97 -8.07 -6.30
N PHE A 67 -4.51 -8.82 -5.33
CA PHE A 67 -3.83 -9.00 -4.04
C PHE A 67 -2.46 -9.69 -4.23
N SER A 68 -1.40 -8.99 -3.85
CA SER A 68 -0.03 -9.51 -3.84
C SER A 68 0.59 -9.33 -2.45
N LEU A 69 1.30 -10.36 -1.99
CA LEU A 69 2.07 -10.32 -0.75
C LEU A 69 3.57 -10.31 -1.08
N ALA A 70 4.34 -9.48 -0.39
CA ALA A 70 5.80 -9.48 -0.53
C ALA A 70 6.40 -10.83 -0.13
N ALA A 71 7.33 -11.33 -0.94
CA ALA A 71 8.04 -12.59 -0.72
C ALA A 71 9.27 -12.44 0.19
N SER A 72 9.74 -11.21 0.43
CA SER A 72 10.91 -10.92 1.27
C SER A 72 10.73 -9.64 2.07
N GLU A 73 11.54 -9.47 3.12
CA GLU A 73 11.59 -8.22 3.89
C GLU A 73 12.00 -7.03 3.03
N GLN A 74 12.92 -7.24 2.07
CA GLN A 74 13.33 -6.19 1.12
C GLN A 74 12.15 -5.75 0.25
N GLU A 75 11.44 -6.70 -0.35
CA GLU A 75 10.26 -6.37 -1.17
C GLU A 75 9.18 -5.66 -0.33
N ALA A 76 8.98 -6.08 0.93
CA ALA A 76 8.08 -5.39 1.84
C ALA A 76 8.53 -3.95 2.16
N ALA A 77 9.84 -3.74 2.35
CA ALA A 77 10.42 -2.43 2.56
C ALA A 77 10.25 -1.53 1.32
N ASP A 78 10.44 -2.08 0.12
CA ASP A 78 10.29 -1.37 -1.15
C ASP A 78 8.83 -0.95 -1.39
N LEU A 79 7.87 -1.86 -1.20
CA LEU A 79 6.44 -1.55 -1.27
C LEU A 79 6.06 -0.43 -0.28
N TRP A 80 6.61 -0.47 0.94
CA TRP A 80 6.35 0.55 1.95
C TRP A 80 7.06 1.88 1.64
N ALA A 81 8.24 1.84 1.02
CA ALA A 81 8.95 3.03 0.56
C ALA A 81 8.14 3.76 -0.52
N ASP A 82 7.53 3.04 -1.46
CA ASP A 82 6.62 3.62 -2.46
C ASP A 82 5.47 4.37 -1.81
N ARG A 83 4.80 3.76 -0.84
CA ARG A 83 3.73 4.41 -0.07
C ARG A 83 4.21 5.68 0.63
N LYS A 84 5.39 5.65 1.28
CA LYS A 84 5.94 6.82 2.01
C LYS A 84 6.33 7.95 1.07
N ASN A 85 6.87 7.63 -0.10
CA ASN A 85 7.37 8.62 -1.05
C ASN A 85 6.28 9.34 -1.82
N ALA A 86 5.05 8.84 -1.77
CA ALA A 86 3.98 9.36 -2.59
C ALA A 86 3.55 10.80 -2.29
N HIS A 87 3.85 11.34 -1.11
CA HIS A 87 3.69 12.79 -0.88
C HIS A 87 4.50 13.60 -1.90
N TYR A 88 5.75 13.19 -2.14
CA TYR A 88 6.63 13.84 -3.11
C TYR A 88 6.21 13.54 -4.55
N SER A 89 5.81 12.30 -4.85
CA SER A 89 5.30 11.94 -6.17
C SER A 89 4.03 12.72 -6.52
N GLY A 90 3.12 12.90 -5.56
CA GLY A 90 1.90 13.70 -5.73
C GLY A 90 2.20 15.19 -5.97
N LEU A 91 3.21 15.74 -5.31
CA LEU A 91 3.67 17.11 -5.59
C LEU A 91 4.24 17.25 -7.00
N ALA A 92 4.99 16.25 -7.47
CA ALA A 92 5.53 16.24 -8.84
C ALA A 92 4.43 16.17 -9.91
N LEU A 93 3.25 15.59 -9.58
CA LEU A 93 2.10 15.53 -10.47
C LEU A 93 1.47 16.91 -10.72
N ARG A 94 1.61 17.86 -9.78
CA ARG A 94 1.05 19.22 -9.89
C ARG A 94 2.14 20.30 -9.70
N PRO A 95 2.90 20.63 -10.76
CA PRO A 95 3.93 21.66 -10.70
C PRO A 95 3.41 23.00 -10.15
N GLY A 96 4.15 23.60 -9.24
CA GLY A 96 3.80 24.87 -8.59
C GLY A 96 2.85 24.75 -7.39
N ALA A 97 2.31 23.57 -7.10
CA ALA A 97 1.55 23.34 -5.87
C ALA A 97 2.47 23.24 -4.64
N LYS A 98 1.89 23.47 -3.46
CA LYS A 98 2.52 23.20 -2.17
C LYS A 98 1.77 22.07 -1.47
N GLY A 99 2.52 21.12 -0.95
CA GLY A 99 1.98 20.00 -0.19
C GLY A 99 1.71 20.42 1.24
N TRP A 100 0.62 19.93 1.81
CA TRP A 100 0.35 20.07 3.23
C TRP A 100 0.19 18.68 3.81
N ALA A 101 1.11 18.28 4.68
CA ALA A 101 0.96 17.06 5.46
C ALA A 101 -0.03 17.36 6.60
N THR A 102 -1.19 16.69 6.58
CA THR A 102 -2.18 16.78 7.66
C THR A 102 -2.02 15.70 8.71
N ASP A 103 -1.23 14.68 8.41
CA ASP A 103 -1.03 13.51 9.25
C ASP A 103 0.39 13.51 9.83
N VAL A 104 0.54 13.08 11.07
CA VAL A 104 1.81 13.04 11.81
C VAL A 104 2.06 11.59 12.24
N TRP A 105 3.02 10.94 11.59
CA TRP A 105 3.43 9.56 11.85
C TRP A 105 4.79 9.49 12.53
#